data_AF-A0A4Q9MDH5-F1
#
_entry.id   AF-A0A4Q9MDH5-F1
#
_cell.length_a   1.000
_cell.length_b   1.000
_cell.length_c   1.000
_cell.angle_alpha   90.00
_cell.angle_beta   90.00
_cell.angle_gamma   90.00
#
_symmetry.space_group_name_H-M   'P 1'
#
loop_
_entity.id
_entity.type
_entity.pdbx_description
1 polymer ?
#
loop_
_entity_poly.entity_id
_entity_poly.type
_entity_poly.pdbx_seq_one_letter_code
_entity_poly.pdbx_strand_id
1 'polypeptide(L)'
;LDQQDISYISSILQANSTLYLDEIQERLLETRGVDVSVATLSRTIRRLDLTSKRIAKEALERNELLQATWQAAHGHIPMEYIMWLDESSIDDRTNQRNNG
;
A
#
# COMPACT_ATOMS: atom_id res chain seq x y z
N LEU A 1 -7.12 15.69 -18.90
CA LEU A 1 -5.96 15.85 -17.99
C LEU A 1 -4.91 16.61 -18.76
N ASP A 2 -4.69 17.85 -18.36
CA ASP A 2 -3.60 18.68 -18.87
C ASP A 2 -2.28 18.26 -18.19
N GLN A 3 -1.14 18.77 -18.68
CA GLN A 3 0.17 18.51 -18.13
C GLN A 3 0.26 18.91 -16.64
N GLN A 4 -0.47 19.95 -16.23
CA GLN A 4 -0.53 20.37 -14.83
C GLN A 4 -1.27 19.37 -13.94
N ASP A 5 -2.32 18.73 -14.44
CA ASP A 5 -3.06 17.71 -13.69
C ASP A 5 -2.20 16.45 -13.51
N ILE A 6 -1.46 16.08 -14.55
CA ILE A 6 -0.51 14.96 -14.51
C ILE A 6 0.61 15.22 -13.48
N SER A 7 1.17 16.43 -13.47
CA SER A 7 2.17 16.83 -12.48
C SER A 7 1.60 16.80 -11.06
N TYR A 8 0.33 17.19 -10.89
CA TYR A 8 -0.35 17.15 -9.60
C TYR A 8 -0.55 15.71 -9.12
N ILE A 9 -1.08 14.82 -9.96
CA ILE A 9 -1.24 13.38 -9.65
C ILE A 9 0.10 12.76 -9.24
N SER A 10 1.18 13.06 -9.97
CA SER A 10 2.51 12.55 -9.63
C SER A 10 2.99 13.07 -8.28
N SER A 11 2.79 14.35 -7.96
CA SER A 11 3.18 14.92 -6.66
C SER A 11 2.41 14.31 -5.48
N ILE A 12 1.12 14.02 -5.67
CA ILE A 12 0.27 13.40 -4.64
C ILE A 12 0.71 11.95 -4.39
N LEU A 13 0.97 11.19 -5.46
CA LEU A 13 1.45 9.81 -5.37
C LEU A 13 2.85 9.71 -4.76
N GLN A 14 3.72 10.69 -5.00
CA GLN A 14 5.04 10.77 -4.35
C GLN A 14 4.93 11.13 -2.86
N ALA A 15 4.04 12.04 -2.50
CA ALA A 15 3.82 12.43 -1.10
C ALA A 15 3.11 11.33 -0.30
N ASN A 16 2.23 10.57 -0.96
CA ASN A 16 1.46 9.51 -0.32
C ASN A 16 1.10 8.42 -1.33
N SER A 17 1.88 7.34 -1.33
CA SER A 17 1.70 6.20 -2.23
C SER A 17 0.60 5.23 -1.79
N THR A 18 -0.21 5.58 -0.80
CA THR A 18 -1.28 4.71 -0.27
C THR A 18 -2.69 5.14 -0.69
N LEU A 19 -2.80 6.05 -1.65
CA LEU A 19 -4.07 6.65 -2.06
C LEU A 19 -4.75 5.81 -3.14
N TYR A 20 -6.05 5.57 -2.97
CA TYR A 20 -6.85 4.88 -3.97
C TYR A 20 -7.18 5.79 -5.17
N LEU A 21 -7.60 5.17 -6.28
CA LEU A 21 -7.97 5.90 -7.50
C LEU A 21 -9.16 6.84 -7.32
N ASP A 22 -10.12 6.49 -6.47
CA ASP A 22 -11.27 7.32 -6.11
C ASP A 22 -10.86 8.49 -5.20
N GLU A 23 -9.96 8.29 -4.24
CA GLU A 23 -9.39 9.37 -3.43
C GLU A 23 -8.58 10.36 -4.28
N ILE A 24 -7.86 9.87 -5.29
CA ILE A 24 -7.15 10.73 -6.26
C ILE A 24 -8.16 11.50 -7.13
N GLN A 25 -9.27 10.87 -7.54
CA GLN A 25 -10.34 11.55 -8.28
C GLN A 25 -10.96 12.66 -7.44
N GLU A 26 -11.30 12.41 -6.18
CA GLU A 26 -11.87 13.39 -5.27
C GLU A 26 -10.92 14.58 -5.07
N ARG A 27 -9.63 14.32 -4.83
CA ARG A 27 -8.63 15.40 -4.70
C ARG A 27 -8.44 16.22 -5.98
N LEU A 28 -8.53 15.59 -7.15
CA LEU A 28 -8.51 16.30 -8.44
C LEU A 28 -9.74 17.19 -8.59
N LEU A 29 -10.91 16.71 -8.20
CA LEU A 29 -12.14 17.49 -8.21
C LEU A 29 -12.06 18.68 -7.24
N GLU A 30 -11.62 18.46 -6.01
CA GLU A 30 -11.52 19.51 -4.99
C GLU A 30 -10.46 20.56 -5.31
N THR A 31 -9.29 20.14 -5.80
CA THR A 31 -8.15 21.05 -5.97
C THR A 31 -8.15 21.74 -7.33
N ARG A 32 -8.58 21.03 -8.38
CA ARG A 32 -8.48 21.47 -9.77
C ARG A 32 -9.85 21.64 -10.44
N GLY A 33 -10.94 21.21 -9.82
CA GLY A 33 -12.28 21.23 -10.42
C GLY A 33 -12.45 20.23 -11.57
N VAL A 34 -11.54 19.25 -11.69
CA VAL A 34 -11.54 18.31 -12.81
C VAL A 34 -12.18 17.00 -12.37
N ASP A 35 -13.39 16.74 -12.88
CA ASP A 35 -14.02 15.43 -12.74
C ASP A 35 -13.50 14.47 -13.84
N VAL A 36 -12.86 13.38 -13.40
CA VAL A 36 -12.28 12.39 -14.30
C VAL A 36 -12.71 11.01 -13.84
N SER A 37 -13.23 10.19 -14.75
CA SER A 37 -13.58 8.81 -14.38
C SER A 37 -12.36 8.03 -13.89
N VAL A 38 -12.58 7.15 -12.91
CA VAL A 38 -11.58 6.21 -12.37
C VAL A 38 -10.89 5.42 -13.48
N ALA A 39 -11.62 5.02 -14.53
CA ALA A 39 -11.06 4.30 -15.67
C ALA A 39 -10.05 5.15 -16.48
N THR A 40 -10.36 6.44 -16.68
CA THR A 40 -9.45 7.37 -17.34
C THR A 40 -8.21 7.64 -16.48
N LEU A 41 -8.39 7.77 -15.17
CA LEU A 41 -7.29 7.95 -14.22
C LEU A 41 -6.36 6.73 -14.21
N SER A 42 -6.90 5.51 -14.14
CA SER A 42 -6.15 4.26 -14.19
C SER A 42 -5.31 4.15 -15.46
N ARG A 43 -5.89 4.45 -16.63
CA ARG A 43 -5.16 4.46 -17.91
C ARG A 43 -4.05 5.50 -17.94
N THR A 44 -4.28 6.67 -17.33
CA THR A 44 -3.30 7.76 -17.28
C THR A 44 -2.11 7.39 -16.38
N ILE A 45 -2.37 6.87 -15.18
CA ILE A 45 -1.34 6.39 -14.25
C ILE A 45 -0.52 5.27 -14.89
N ARG A 46 -1.18 4.29 -15.53
CA ARG A 46 -0.51 3.20 -16.25
C ARG A 46 0.35 3.70 -17.42
N ARG A 47 -0.09 4.73 -18.14
CA ARG A 47 0.68 5.35 -19.23
C ARG A 47 1.90 6.12 -18.73
N LEU A 48 1.85 6.63 -17.50
CA LEU A 48 2.95 7.36 -16.87
C LEU A 48 4.01 6.43 -16.24
N ASP A 49 3.86 5.11 -16.41
CA ASP A 49 4.69 4.07 -15.77
C ASP A 49 4.78 4.21 -14.23
N LEU A 50 3.81 4.93 -13.65
CA LEU A 50 3.63 5.02 -12.22
C LEU A 50 2.99 3.69 -11.79
N THR A 51 3.85 2.73 -11.45
CA THR A 51 3.39 1.45 -10.91
C THR A 51 2.75 1.70 -9.55
N SER A 52 1.47 1.34 -9.41
CA SER A 52 0.81 1.24 -8.11
C SER A 52 1.59 0.22 -7.29
N LYS A 53 2.45 0.70 -6.39
CA LYS A 53 3.17 -0.17 -5.47
C LYS A 53 2.14 -0.72 -4.52
N ARG A 54 1.93 -2.04 -4.54
CA ARG A 54 1.13 -2.74 -3.54
C ARG A 54 1.50 -2.18 -2.18
N ILE A 55 0.54 -1.56 -1.48
CA ILE A 55 0.72 -1.15 -0.10
C ILE A 55 1.01 -2.44 0.65
N ALA A 56 2.29 -2.74 0.85
CA ALA A 56 2.69 -3.64 1.90
C ALA A 56 2.33 -2.88 3.16
N LYS A 57 1.11 -3.11 3.67
CA LYS A 57 0.78 -2.82 5.04
C LYS A 57 1.74 -3.69 5.83
N GLU A 58 2.90 -3.13 6.17
CA GLU A 58 3.74 -3.75 7.17
C GLU A 58 2.83 -3.96 8.38
N ALA A 59 2.75 -5.20 8.86
CA ALA A 59 1.99 -5.46 10.06
C ALA A 59 2.48 -4.46 11.12
N LEU A 60 1.56 -3.76 11.78
CA LEU A 60 1.92 -2.81 12.85
C LEU A 60 2.78 -3.50 13.95
N GLU A 61 2.65 -4.82 14.03
CA GLU A 61 3.37 -5.75 14.90
C GLU A 61 4.80 -6.07 14.43
N ARG A 62 5.20 -5.65 13.21
CA ARG A 62 6.55 -5.86 12.68
C ARG A 62 7.54 -4.95 13.39
N ASN A 63 8.15 -5.48 14.44
CA ASN A 63 9.23 -4.83 15.18
C ASN A 63 10.57 -5.49 14.85
N GLU A 64 11.36 -4.83 14.00
CA GLU A 64 12.65 -5.33 13.52
C GLU A 64 13.65 -5.54 14.66
N LEU A 65 13.60 -4.72 15.71
CA LEU A 65 14.47 -4.87 16.88
C LEU A 65 14.13 -6.13 17.67
N LEU A 66 12.83 -6.42 17.87
CA LEU A 66 12.39 -7.67 18.49
C LEU A 66 12.77 -8.88 17.63
N GLN A 67 12.62 -8.77 16.30
CA GLN A 67 13.00 -9.84 15.38
C GLN A 67 14.52 -10.11 15.44
N ALA A 68 15.36 -9.08 15.41
CA ALA A 68 16.80 -9.21 15.51
C ALA A 68 17.24 -9.77 16.87
N THR A 69 16.59 -9.33 17.96
CA THR A 69 16.85 -9.84 19.32
C THR A 69 16.49 -11.31 19.44
N TRP A 70 15.34 -11.72 18.88
CA TRP A 70 14.92 -13.11 18.88
C TRP A 70 15.86 -13.99 18.03
N GLN A 71 16.26 -13.52 16.84
CA GLN A 71 17.21 -14.22 15.98
C GLN A 71 18.59 -14.36 16.64
N ALA A 72 19.07 -13.33 17.34
CA ALA A 72 20.32 -13.41 18.08
C ALA A 72 20.25 -14.43 19.24
N ALA A 73 19.11 -14.48 19.93
CA ALA A 73 18.91 -15.40 21.06
C ALA A 73 18.66 -16.85 20.64
N HIS A 74 17.97 -17.09 19.51
CA HIS A 74 17.47 -18.42 19.14
C HIS A 74 17.96 -18.92 17.78
N GLY A 75 18.74 -18.14 17.03
CA GLY A 75 19.19 -18.49 15.67
C GLY A 75 20.10 -19.71 15.59
N HIS A 76 20.63 -20.19 16.73
CA HIS A 76 21.39 -21.43 16.79
C HIS A 76 20.52 -22.69 16.80
N ILE A 77 19.19 -22.56 17.00
CA ILE A 77 18.28 -23.70 17.08
C ILE A 77 18.04 -24.22 15.65
N PRO A 78 18.36 -25.49 15.37
CA PRO A 78 18.05 -26.09 14.08
C PRO A 78 16.56 -26.02 13.77
N MET A 79 16.23 -25.73 12.50
CA MET A 79 14.84 -25.62 12.04
C MET A 79 14.02 -26.88 12.32
N GLU A 80 14.66 -28.05 12.31
CA GLU A 80 14.07 -29.36 12.60
C GLU A 80 13.47 -29.48 14.02
N TYR A 81 13.86 -28.60 14.94
CA TYR A 81 13.35 -28.56 16.32
C TYR A 81 12.27 -27.50 16.55
N ILE A 82 11.90 -26.73 15.52
CA ILE A 82 10.93 -25.64 15.64
C ILE A 82 9.59 -26.09 15.07
N MET A 83 8.56 -26.10 15.91
CA MET A 83 7.17 -26.28 15.51
C MET A 83 6.44 -24.93 15.58
N TRP A 84 5.92 -24.47 14.45
CA TRP A 84 5.14 -23.24 14.36
C TRP A 84 3.67 -23.58 14.50
N LEU A 85 3.01 -22.96 15.47
CA LEU A 85 1.56 -23.01 15.65
C LEU A 85 1.06 -21.58 15.46
N ASP A 86 0.26 -21.37 14.42
CA ASP A 86 -0.45 -20.11 14.22
C ASP A 86 -1.96 -20.37 14.29
N GLU A 87 -2.66 -19.53 15.04
CA GLU A 87 -4.10 -19.60 15.15
C GLU A 87 -4.71 -18.84 13.98
N SER A 88 -5.12 -19.56 12.94
CA SER A 88 -5.90 -18.95 11.86
C SER A 88 -7.30 -18.62 12.35
N SER A 89 -7.53 -17.37 12.74
CA SER A 89 -8.87 -16.85 13.00
C SER A 89 -9.61 -16.64 11.67
N ILE A 90 -10.82 -17.17 11.55
CA ILE A 90 -11.73 -16.81 10.45
C ILE A 90 -12.44 -15.53 10.88
N ASP A 91 -11.90 -14.39 10.44
CA ASP A 91 -12.56 -13.09 10.61
C ASP A 91 -13.52 -12.86 9.42
N ASP A 92 -14.81 -13.12 9.62
CA ASP A 92 -15.88 -12.83 8.65
C ASP A 92 -16.15 -11.32 8.47
N ARG A 93 -15.37 -10.45 9.14
CA ARG A 93 -15.53 -8.99 9.04
C ARG A 93 -14.20 -8.26 9.09
N THR A 94 -13.56 -8.01 7.96
CA THR A 94 -12.77 -6.76 7.85
C THR A 94 -12.63 -6.23 6.42
N ASN A 95 -13.07 -4.98 6.25
CA ASN A 95 -12.65 -4.01 5.23
C ASN A 95 -11.12 -3.82 5.29
N GLN A 96 -10.32 -4.82 4.91
CA GLN A 96 -8.88 -4.67 4.85
C GLN A 96 -8.46 -4.03 3.52
N ARG A 97 -7.83 -2.86 3.65
CA ARG A 97 -7.26 -2.08 2.57
C ARG A 97 -6.07 -2.83 1.96
N ASN A 98 -6.32 -3.57 0.88
CA ASN A 98 -5.32 -4.44 0.25
C ASN A 98 -4.55 -3.78 -0.91
N ASN A 99 -5.05 -2.69 -1.49
CA ASN A 99 -4.44 -2.01 -2.62
C ASN A 99 -4.48 -0.50 -2.43
N GLY A 100 -3.46 0.20 -2.92
CA GLY A 100 -3.43 1.64 -3.25
C GLY A 100 -2.45 1.82 -4.40
#